data_AF-A0A453T5F1-F1
#
_entry.id   AF-A0A453T5F1-F1
#
_cell.length_a   1.000
_cell.length_b   1.000
_cell.length_c   1.000
_cell.angle_alpha   90.00
_cell.angle_beta   90.00
_cell.angle_gamma   90.00
#
_symmetry.space_group_name_H-M   'P 1'
#
loop_
_entity.id
_entity.type
_entity.pdbx_description
1 polymer ?
#
loop_
_entity_poly.entity_id
_entity_poly.type
_entity_poly.pdbx_seq_one_letter_code
_entity_poly.pdbx_strand_id
1 'polypeptide(L)' 'QACTEMVMPMIVSNESMFPPFSFSYENNSEGCLAYYGVRPRIHWITTEYGG' A
#
# COMPACT_ATOMS: atom_id res chain seq x y z
N GLN A 1 -0.45 1.77 11.21
CA GLN A 1 -0.65 0.35 10.82
C GLN A 1 -0.50 0.12 9.32
N ALA A 2 -1.13 0.91 8.44
CA ALA A 2 -0.99 0.76 6.97
C ALA A 2 0.45 0.94 6.45
N CYS A 3 1.25 1.77 7.11
CA CYS A 3 2.68 1.98 6.80
C CYS A 3 3.62 0.87 7.31
N THR A 4 3.07 -0.23 7.82
CA THR A 4 3.85 -1.33 8.41
C THR A 4 3.42 -2.66 7.80
N GLU A 5 2.35 -3.27 8.31
CA GLU A 5 1.97 -4.64 7.93
C GLU A 5 0.75 -4.67 6.99
N MET A 6 -0.20 -3.75 7.17
CA MET A 6 -1.46 -3.74 6.42
C MET A 6 -1.34 -2.88 5.15
N VAL A 7 -0.49 -3.28 4.22
CA VAL A 7 -0.34 -2.61 2.92
C VAL A 7 -1.39 -3.14 1.96
N MET A 8 -2.46 -2.37 1.72
CA MET A 8 -3.52 -2.73 0.77
C MET A 8 -3.47 -1.81 -0.45
N PRO A 9 -3.08 -2.31 -1.64
CA PRO A 9 -3.06 -1.51 -2.86
C PRO A 9 -4.49 -1.21 -3.32
N MET A 10 -4.87 0.07 -3.30
CA MET A 10 -6.16 0.52 -3.84
C MET A 10 -5.97 1.05 -5.26
N ILE A 11 -6.68 0.48 -6.21
CA ILE A 11 -6.69 0.95 -7.60
C ILE A 11 -8.10 1.38 -7.98
N VAL A 12 -8.19 2.37 -8.86
CA VAL A 12 -9.46 2.84 -9.42
C VAL A 12 -9.40 2.64 -10.92
N SER A 13 -10.23 1.73 -11.42
CA SER A 13 -10.34 1.42 -12.85
C SER A 13 -11.34 2.34 -13.54
N ASN A 14 -11.29 2.36 -14.88
CA ASN A 14 -12.25 3.09 -15.71
C ASN A 14 -13.69 2.52 -15.64
N GLU A 15 -13.86 1.33 -15.06
CA GLU A 15 -15.18 0.72 -14.79
C GLU A 15 -15.83 1.28 -13.52
N SER A 16 -15.10 2.08 -12.75
CA SER A 16 -15.61 2.73 -11.54
C SER A 16 -16.11 4.15 -11.84
N MET A 17 -16.97 4.66 -10.95
CA MET A 17 -17.49 6.05 -11.05
C MET A 17 -16.46 7.12 -10.63
N PHE A 18 -15.23 6.72 -10.27
CA PHE A 18 -14.19 7.60 -9.77
C PHE A 18 -13.08 7.80 -10.82
N PRO A 19 -12.36 8.94 -10.81
CA PRO A 19 -11.23 9.15 -11.70
C PRO A 19 -10.15 8.07 -11.54
N PRO A 20 -9.51 7.63 -12.65
CA PRO A 20 -8.56 6.53 -12.61
C PRO A 20 -7.38 6.85 -11.70
N PHE A 21 -6.99 5.88 -10.88
CA PHE A 21 -5.91 5.98 -9.93
C PHE A 21 -5.14 4.66 -9.87
N SER A 22 -3.81 4.76 -9.98
CA SER A 22 -2.90 3.63 -9.87
C SER A 22 -2.12 3.72 -8.56
N PHE A 23 -2.12 2.62 -7.80
CA PHE A 23 -1.28 2.49 -6.62
C PHE A 23 0.20 2.31 -7.00
N SER A 24 1.08 3.09 -6.38
CA SER A 24 2.54 2.95 -6.49
C SER A 24 3.15 2.63 -5.13
N TYR A 25 3.80 1.47 -5.03
CA TYR A 25 4.47 1.05 -3.80
C TYR A 25 5.57 2.02 -3.38
N GLU A 26 6.39 2.48 -4.33
CA GLU A 26 7.48 3.42 -4.05
C GLU A 26 6.95 4.72 -3.44
N ASN A 27 5.89 5.28 -4.02
CA ASN A 27 5.35 6.54 -3.53
C ASN A 27 4.70 6.38 -2.14
N ASN A 28 4.04 5.24 -1.89
CA ASN A 28 3.53 4.90 -0.57
C ASN A 28 4.65 4.66 0.45
N SER A 29 5.72 3.97 0.08
CA SER A 29 6.88 3.69 0.93
C SER A 29 7.60 4.99 1.32
N GLU A 30 7.85 5.88 0.37
CA GLU A 30 8.49 7.17 0.63
C GLU A 30 7.62 8.08 1.48
N GLY A 31 6.30 8.08 1.26
CA GLY A 31 5.36 8.76 2.16
C GLY A 31 5.45 8.23 3.60
N CYS A 32 5.42 6.91 3.77
CA CYS A 32 5.53 6.29 5.09
C CYS A 32 6.88 6.58 5.77
N LEU A 33 7.97 6.62 5.01
CA LEU A 33 9.29 6.99 5.52
C LEU A 33 9.32 8.46 5.96
N ALA A 34 8.76 9.37 5.16
CA ALA A 34 8.75 10.81 5.47
C ALA A 34 7.89 11.15 6.70
N TYR A 35 6.70 10.53 6.84
CA TYR A 35 5.78 10.85 7.93
C TYR A 35 6.07 10.06 9.21
N TYR A 36 6.52 8.81 9.10
CA TYR A 36 6.62 7.88 10.23
C TYR A 36 8.01 7.28 10.44
N GLY A 37 8.97 7.53 9.53
CA GLY A 37 10.32 6.98 9.64
C GLY A 37 10.40 5.46 9.43
N VAL A 38 9.33 4.84 8.91
CA VAL A 38 9.25 3.39 8.71
C VAL A 38 8.99 3.05 7.25
N ARG A 39 9.51 1.90 6.81
CA ARG A 39 9.20 1.34 5.49
C ARG A 39 8.18 0.20 5.60
N PRO A 40 7.11 0.20 4.78
CA PRO A 40 6.11 -0.85 4.80
C PRO A 40 6.69 -2.22 4.41
N ARG A 41 6.15 -3.29 5.00
CA ARG A 41 6.49 -4.69 4.69
C ARG A 41 5.33 -5.37 3.98
N ILE A 42 5.25 -5.14 2.67
CA ILE A 42 4.14 -5.60 1.80
C ILE A 42 3.83 -7.10 1.92
N HIS A 43 4.84 -7.96 2.04
CA HIS A 43 4.63 -9.41 2.06
C HIS A 43 4.43 -10.01 3.46
N TRP A 44 4.55 -9.21 4.52
CA TRP A 44 4.52 -9.74 5.90
C TRP A 44 3.24 -10.50 6.21
N ILE A 45 2.09 -9.94 5.84
CA ILE A 45 0.79 -10.56 6.13
C ILE A 45 0.58 -11.84 5.32
N THR A 46 0.99 -11.88 4.05
CA THR A 46 0.92 -13.08 3.21
C THR A 46 1.90 -14.15 3.65
N THR A 47 3.04 -13.76 4.23
CA THR A 47 4.03 -14.71 4.78
C THR A 47 3.56 -15.31 6.10
N GLU A 48 3.04 -14.49 7.02
CA GLU A 48 2.62 -14.95 8.36
C GLU A 48 1.29 -15.73 8.33
N TYR A 49 0.32 -15.26 7.55
CA TYR A 49 -1.03 -15.82 7.54
C TYR A 49 -1.31 -16.72 6.33
N GLY A 50 -0.34 -16.92 5.45
CA GLY A 50 -0.40 -17.88 4.35
C GLY A 50 -1.19 -17.45 3.11
N GLY A 51 -2.08 -16.45 3.23
CA GLY A 51 -2.90 -15.96 2.11
C GLY A 51 -4.05 -16.88 1.74
#